data_AF-A0A357L5P1-F1
#
_entry.id   AF-A0A357L5P1-F1
#
_cell.length_a   1.000
_cell.length_b   1.000
_cell.length_c   1.000
_cell.angle_alpha   90.00
_cell.angle_beta   90.00
_cell.angle_gamma   90.00
#
_symmetry.space_group_name_H-M   'P 1'
#
loop_
_entity.id
_entity.type
_entity.pdbx_description
1 polymer ?
#
loop_
_entity_poly.entity_id
_entity_poly.type
_entity_poly.pdbx_seq_one_letter_code
_entity_poly.pdbx_strand_id
1 'polypeptide(L)'
;RLAPLYDIASVLPYDDIDIRKAKLAMKIGDEYRLHHVGAAEWRKLAAAVKIDADAVIGRIRNMAAQLPDLLADEVSRAHQEGLTSPVIGRLQPRLSARATKLSAI
;
A
#
# COMPACT_ATOMS: atom_id res chain seq x y z
N ARG A 1 13.41 21.01 -2.54
CA ARG A 1 13.21 19.65 -3.09
C ARG A 1 13.13 18.68 -1.92
N LEU A 2 12.22 17.71 -1.93
CA LEU A 2 12.16 16.66 -0.90
C LEU A 2 13.26 15.61 -1.16
N ALA A 3 13.80 15.04 -0.09
CA ALA A 3 14.70 13.90 -0.19
C ALA A 3 13.93 12.65 -0.70
N PRO A 4 14.62 11.65 -1.28
CA PRO A 4 14.01 10.36 -1.58
C PRO A 4 13.39 9.72 -0.34
N LEU A 5 12.34 8.92 -0.53
CA LEU A 5 11.81 8.08 0.55
C LEU A 5 12.82 6.97 0.86
N TYR A 6 13.04 6.73 2.15
CA TYR A 6 13.87 5.66 2.70
C TYR A 6 13.09 4.95 3.82
N ASP A 7 13.63 3.86 4.35
CA ASP A 7 13.01 3.04 5.42
C ASP A 7 11.58 2.56 5.10
N ILE A 8 11.39 2.05 3.88
CA ILE A 8 10.13 1.46 3.47
C ILE A 8 10.12 -0.03 3.86
N ALA A 9 9.20 -0.39 4.75
CA ALA A 9 8.96 -1.78 5.14
C ALA A 9 7.45 -2.09 5.15
N SER A 10 7.12 -3.37 4.98
CA SER A 10 5.73 -3.84 4.99
C SER A 10 5.48 -4.69 6.22
N VAL A 11 4.37 -4.41 6.92
CA VAL A 11 3.88 -5.25 8.02
C VAL A 11 3.10 -6.48 7.52
N LEU A 12 2.71 -6.50 6.24
CA LEU A 12 1.84 -7.53 5.69
C LEU A 12 2.37 -8.97 5.78
N PRO A 13 3.67 -9.28 5.65
CA PRO A 13 4.14 -10.67 5.61
C PRO A 13 4.35 -11.30 6.99
N TYR A 14 4.05 -10.58 8.07
CA TYR A 14 4.21 -11.02 9.46
C TYR A 14 2.88 -11.52 10.03
N ASP A 15 2.84 -12.78 10.45
CA ASP A 15 1.61 -13.48 10.88
C ASP A 15 1.21 -13.17 12.32
N ASP A 16 2.18 -12.75 13.12
CA ASP A 16 2.03 -12.29 14.50
C ASP A 16 1.46 -10.87 14.60
N ILE A 17 1.39 -10.14 13.48
CA ILE A 17 0.79 -8.80 13.41
C ILE A 17 -0.68 -8.91 12.98
N ASP A 18 -1.59 -8.57 13.90
CA ASP A 18 -3.00 -8.36 13.55
C ASP A 18 -3.17 -7.08 12.71
N ILE A 19 -3.29 -7.26 11.40
CA ILE A 19 -3.44 -6.16 10.44
C ILE A 19 -4.68 -5.28 10.69
N ARG A 20 -5.71 -5.82 11.36
CA ARG A 20 -6.90 -5.04 11.74
C ARG A 20 -6.59 -4.07 12.90
N LYS A 21 -5.54 -4.33 13.66
CA LYS A 21 -5.08 -3.42 14.74
C LYS A 21 -3.94 -2.51 14.29
N ALA A 22 -3.34 -2.74 13.11
CA ALA A 22 -2.27 -1.93 12.57
C ALA A 22 -2.68 -0.46 12.40
N LYS A 23 -1.83 0.44 12.91
CA LYS A 23 -2.00 1.90 12.81
C LYS A 23 -0.88 2.52 11.99
N LEU A 24 -1.23 3.51 11.18
CA LEU A 24 -0.31 4.37 10.46
C LEU A 24 0.38 5.34 11.45
N ALA A 25 1.61 5.74 11.13
CA ALA A 25 2.31 6.76 11.90
C ALA A 25 1.63 8.14 11.77
N MET A 26 1.08 8.44 10.59
CA MET A 26 0.29 9.64 10.31
C MET A 26 -1.10 9.23 9.85
N LYS A 27 -2.11 9.96 10.32
CA LYS A 27 -3.49 9.74 9.90
C LYS A 27 -3.72 10.12 8.43
N ILE A 28 -4.70 9.49 7.82
CA ILE A 28 -5.29 9.89 6.54
C ILE A 28 -6.73 10.30 6.84
N GLY A 29 -7.08 11.55 6.57
CA GLY A 29 -8.34 12.13 7.03
C GLY A 29 -8.41 12.14 8.55
N ASP A 30 -9.34 11.36 9.11
CA ASP A 30 -9.53 11.20 10.54
C ASP A 30 -9.07 9.84 11.07
N GLU A 31 -8.48 8.99 10.23
CA GLU A 31 -8.22 7.59 10.54
C GLU A 31 -6.72 7.25 10.63
N TYR A 32 -6.37 6.49 11.66
CA TYR A 32 -5.05 5.89 11.86
C TYR A 32 -5.03 4.40 11.51
N ARG A 33 -6.13 3.67 11.67
CA ARG A 33 -6.22 2.23 11.45
C ARG A 33 -6.18 1.92 9.96
N LEU A 34 -5.16 1.19 9.54
CA LEU A 34 -4.89 0.90 8.13
C LEU A 34 -6.10 0.33 7.38
N HIS A 35 -6.86 -0.57 8.02
CA HIS A 35 -7.99 -1.26 7.40
C HIS A 35 -9.27 -0.40 7.28
N HIS A 36 -9.32 0.74 7.95
CA HIS A 36 -10.45 1.68 7.86
C HIS A 36 -10.20 2.80 6.84
N VAL A 37 -8.96 2.95 6.34
CA VAL A 37 -8.64 3.96 5.32
C VAL A 37 -9.24 3.55 3.98
N GLY A 38 -10.30 4.24 3.57
CA GLY A 38 -10.94 4.11 2.26
C GLY A 38 -10.99 5.44 1.50
N ALA A 39 -11.72 5.48 0.38
CA ALA A 39 -11.82 6.66 -0.47
C ALA A 39 -12.33 7.91 0.28
N ALA A 40 -13.26 7.75 1.24
CA ALA A 40 -13.76 8.86 2.05
C ALA A 40 -12.65 9.57 2.84
N GLU A 41 -11.74 8.82 3.47
CA GLU A 41 -10.64 9.39 4.24
C GLU A 41 -9.61 10.10 3.36
N TRP A 42 -9.36 9.57 2.15
CA TRP A 42 -8.53 10.26 1.16
C TRP A 42 -9.19 11.56 0.66
N ARG A 43 -10.51 11.58 0.46
CA ARG A 43 -11.23 12.83 0.12
C ARG A 43 -11.13 13.87 1.23
N LYS A 44 -11.28 13.46 2.49
CA LYS A 44 -11.11 14.35 3.64
C LYS A 44 -9.69 14.94 3.71
N LEU A 45 -8.67 14.10 3.53
CA LEU A 45 -7.27 14.56 3.49
C LEU A 45 -7.07 15.57 2.35
N ALA A 46 -7.54 15.25 1.15
CA ALA A 46 -7.40 16.12 -0.02
C ALA A 46 -8.06 17.49 0.20
N ALA A 47 -9.26 17.53 0.79
CA ALA A 47 -9.93 18.77 1.15
C ALA A 47 -9.14 19.57 2.20
N ALA A 48 -8.62 18.92 3.24
CA ALA A 48 -7.84 19.56 4.30
C ALA A 48 -6.55 20.22 3.78
N VAL A 49 -5.89 19.59 2.81
CA VAL A 49 -4.63 20.09 2.21
C VAL A 49 -4.85 20.85 0.89
N LYS A 50 -6.12 21.09 0.50
CA LYS A 50 -6.53 21.86 -0.68
C LYS A 50 -5.97 21.33 -2.01
N ILE A 51 -6.06 20.02 -2.22
CA ILE A 51 -5.72 19.35 -3.47
C ILE A 51 -6.94 18.65 -4.07
N ASP A 52 -6.88 18.36 -5.38
CA ASP A 52 -7.94 17.66 -6.09
C ASP A 52 -8.08 16.21 -5.58
N ALA A 53 -9.24 15.91 -5.00
CA ALA A 53 -9.54 14.61 -4.42
C ALA A 53 -9.68 13.51 -5.47
N ASP A 54 -10.25 13.81 -6.63
CA ASP A 54 -10.43 12.80 -7.68
C ASP A 54 -9.10 12.49 -8.36
N ALA A 55 -8.21 13.47 -8.49
CA ALA A 55 -6.83 13.22 -8.92
C ALA A 55 -6.07 12.31 -7.95
N VAL A 56 -6.22 12.51 -6.63
CA VAL A 56 -5.61 11.64 -5.60
C VAL A 56 -6.16 10.22 -5.70
N ILE A 57 -7.47 10.04 -5.77
CA ILE A 57 -8.11 8.72 -5.84
C ILE A 57 -7.74 8.01 -7.15
N GLY A 58 -7.78 8.73 -8.28
CA GLY A 58 -7.34 8.20 -9.57
C GLY A 58 -5.91 7.70 -9.53
N ARG A 59 -5.00 8.44 -8.88
CA ARG A 59 -3.61 8.00 -8.70
C ARG A 59 -3.53 6.72 -7.85
N ILE A 60 -4.28 6.63 -6.76
CA ILE A 60 -4.31 5.43 -5.89
C ILE A 60 -4.81 4.21 -6.67
N ARG A 61 -5.92 4.35 -7.40
CA ARG A 61 -6.47 3.28 -8.25
C ARG A 61 -5.47 2.81 -9.30
N ASN A 62 -4.82 3.75 -9.99
CA ASN A 62 -3.83 3.44 -11.03
C ASN A 62 -2.63 2.68 -10.46
N MET A 63 -2.08 3.13 -9.32
CA MET A 63 -0.99 2.41 -8.65
C MET A 63 -1.45 1.02 -8.21
N ALA A 64 -2.64 0.90 -7.62
CA ALA A 64 -3.17 -0.38 -7.16
C ALA A 64 -3.46 -1.35 -8.30
N ALA A 65 -3.89 -0.87 -9.47
CA ALA A 65 -4.14 -1.69 -10.64
C ALA A 65 -2.85 -2.27 -11.25
N GLN A 66 -1.76 -1.50 -11.25
CA GLN A 66 -0.47 -1.93 -11.81
C GLN A 66 0.35 -2.79 -10.83
N LEU A 67 0.08 -2.70 -9.53
CA LEU A 67 0.91 -3.32 -8.50
C LEU A 67 1.03 -4.86 -8.64
N PRO A 68 -0.03 -5.64 -8.93
CA PRO A 68 0.09 -7.10 -9.02
C PRO A 68 1.10 -7.56 -10.07
N ASP A 69 1.08 -6.96 -11.26
CA ASP A 69 1.97 -7.34 -12.37
C ASP A 69 3.40 -6.90 -12.07
N LEU A 70 3.60 -5.63 -11.69
CA LEU A 70 4.91 -5.10 -11.31
C LEU A 70 5.55 -5.88 -10.15
N LEU A 71 4.74 -6.30 -9.19
CA LEU A 71 5.21 -7.09 -8.05
C LEU A 71 5.61 -8.50 -8.48
N ALA A 72 4.89 -9.13 -9.41
CA ALA A 72 5.26 -10.45 -9.92
C ALA A 72 6.61 -10.40 -10.66
N ASP A 73 6.82 -9.39 -11.49
CA ASP A 73 8.09 -9.17 -12.19
C ASP A 73 9.25 -8.93 -11.20
N GLU A 74 9.02 -8.10 -10.18
CA GLU A 74 10.02 -7.82 -9.14
C GLU A 74 10.36 -9.06 -8.31
N VAL A 75 9.36 -9.87 -7.94
CA VAL A 75 9.58 -11.13 -7.21
C VAL A 75 10.38 -12.12 -8.05
N SER A 76 10.08 -12.22 -9.35
CA SER A 76 10.83 -13.06 -10.28
C SER A 76 12.30 -12.64 -10.34
N ARG A 77 12.56 -11.32 -10.47
CA ARG A 77 13.92 -10.76 -10.47
C ARG A 77 14.64 -11.03 -9.15
N ALA A 78 13.98 -10.77 -8.02
CA ALA A 78 14.55 -11.02 -6.69
C ALA A 78 14.97 -12.48 -6.51
N HIS A 79 14.15 -13.44 -6.97
CA HIS A 79 14.50 -14.85 -6.94
C HIS A 79 15.71 -15.17 -7.83
N GLN A 80 15.81 -14.57 -9.02
CA GLN A 80 16.97 -14.74 -9.92
C GLN A 80 18.26 -14.19 -9.29
N GLU A 81 18.15 -13.15 -8.47
CA GLU A 81 19.25 -12.56 -7.70
C GLU A 81 19.57 -13.35 -6.41
N GLY A 82 18.87 -14.46 -6.16
CA GLY A 82 19.09 -15.35 -5.02
C GLY A 82 18.34 -14.98 -3.74
N LEU A 83 17.45 -13.98 -3.77
CA LEU A 83 16.62 -13.61 -2.63
C LEU A 83 15.43 -14.57 -2.50
N THR A 84 15.61 -15.66 -1.77
CA THR A 84 14.60 -16.73 -1.61
C THR A 84 13.91 -16.75 -0.25
N SER A 85 13.97 -15.63 0.48
CA SER A 85 13.37 -15.52 1.82
C SER A 85 11.87 -15.87 1.79
N PRO A 86 11.37 -16.70 2.73
CA PRO A 86 9.94 -17.00 2.84
C PRO A 86 9.05 -15.76 3.01
N VAL A 87 9.62 -14.64 3.46
CA VAL A 87 8.93 -13.34 3.55
C VAL A 87 8.40 -12.90 2.20
N ILE A 88 9.16 -13.11 1.11
CA ILE A 88 8.76 -12.71 -0.25
C ILE A 88 7.52 -13.49 -0.70
N GLY A 89 7.53 -14.81 -0.48
CA GLY A 89 6.40 -15.69 -0.78
C GLY A 89 5.13 -15.37 0.00
N ARG A 90 5.25 -14.85 1.24
CA ARG A 90 4.09 -14.34 2.01
C ARG A 90 3.65 -12.94 1.59
N LEU A 91 4.61 -12.08 1.24
CA LEU A 91 4.36 -10.68 0.92
C LEU A 91 3.60 -10.52 -0.40
N GLN A 92 4.03 -11.26 -1.44
CA GLN A 92 3.45 -11.17 -2.78
C GLN A 92 1.92 -11.33 -2.80
N PRO A 93 1.34 -12.46 -2.35
CA PRO A 93 -0.11 -12.64 -2.41
C PRO A 93 -0.88 -11.64 -1.54
N ARG A 94 -0.30 -11.19 -0.41
CA ARG A 94 -0.95 -10.21 0.49
C ARG A 94 -0.99 -8.81 -0.09
N LEU A 95 0.10 -8.38 -0.73
CA LEU A 95 0.14 -7.11 -1.44
C LEU A 95 -0.82 -7.13 -2.65
N SER A 96 -0.78 -8.18 -3.47
CA SER A 96 -1.69 -8.31 -4.62
C SER A 96 -3.16 -8.29 -4.21
N ALA A 97 -3.55 -9.06 -3.19
CA ALA A 97 -4.92 -9.05 -2.69
C ALA A 97 -5.36 -7.69 -2.14
N ARG A 98 -4.45 -6.95 -1.48
CA ARG A 98 -4.74 -5.59 -1.02
C ARG A 98 -4.86 -4.62 -2.20
N ALA A 99 -4.01 -4.76 -3.21
CA ALA A 99 -4.02 -3.93 -4.41
C ALA A 99 -5.35 -4.07 -5.18
N THR A 100 -5.81 -5.30 -5.40
CA THR A 100 -7.11 -5.58 -6.04
C THR A 100 -8.29 -4.94 -5.30
N LYS A 101 -8.25 -4.89 -3.96
CA LYS A 101 -9.30 -4.20 -3.18
C LYS A 101 -9.26 -2.69 -3.40
N LEU A 102 -8.06 -2.12 -3.53
CA LEU A 102 -7.87 -0.67 -3.69
C LEU A 102 -8.01 -0.16 -5.12
N SER A 103 -7.90 -1.01 -6.13
CA SER A 103 -8.23 -0.60 -7.49
C SER A 103 -9.73 -0.30 -7.67
N ALA A 104 -10.56 -0.80 -6.74
CA ALA A 104 -12.01 -0.65 -6.76
C ALA A 104 -12.58 0.43 -5.81
N ILE A 105 -11.76 1.09 -4.97
CA ILE A 105 -12.23 2.12 -4.01
C ILE A 105 -12.57 3.43 -4.67
#